data_AF-A0A0M3KH42-F1
#
_entry.id   AF-A0A0M3KH42-F1
#
_cell.length_a   1.000
_cell.length_b   1.000
_cell.length_c   1.000
_cell.angle_alpha   90.00
_cell.angle_beta   90.00
_cell.angle_gamma   90.00
#
_symmetry.space_group_name_H-M   'P 1'
#
loop_
_entity.id
_entity.type
_entity.pdbx_description
1 polymer ?
#
loop_
_entity_poly.entity_id
_entity_poly.type
_entity_poly.pdbx_seq_one_letter_code
_entity_poly.pdbx_strand_id
1 'polypeptide(L)'
;MYNLLLVVCLSQVIVHVHCEENEQPTTKLQGQICAYGDIDRDLNTDLIVQDGNVLKVYLQAYEFNETFFDQLSIMDINGDGSSDLIGFLANGTFFCRLGSAANDFLPCEKSFRGFNAKPYEGFLHGFVDITGDLSAEVIFGTKDKNDRLKLQAWQRISNDDWKYVPSLIGDLPVESGKYYGAALFADFDADGLVDIGIPWCADASCTKIDGIKMWNGRIGTWQHLSVTGLEGSELVSNKGEGNVVFRVGDFSLDGYPDMIALVREKTQNPMILENVPCTDCISNVSRSVITFGFILIRIQPSLFTRS
;
A
#
# COMPACT_ATOMS: atom_id res chain seq x y z
N MET A 1 -17.31 -12.53 -30.56
CA MET A 1 -15.85 -12.54 -30.77
C MET A 1 -15.33 -11.13 -30.69
N TYR A 2 -14.72 -10.76 -29.57
CA TYR A 2 -13.45 -10.03 -29.45
C TYR A 2 -12.84 -10.38 -28.08
N ASN A 3 -11.52 -10.47 -28.07
CA ASN A 3 -10.69 -11.23 -27.13
C ASN A 3 -10.38 -10.48 -25.83
N LEU A 4 -10.14 -11.24 -24.76
CA LEU A 4 -9.28 -10.82 -23.65
C LEU A 4 -8.05 -11.74 -23.67
N LEU A 5 -6.87 -11.15 -23.85
CA LEU A 5 -5.57 -11.81 -23.83
C LEU A 5 -4.77 -11.17 -22.69
N LEU A 6 -4.45 -11.95 -21.66
CA LEU A 6 -3.47 -11.58 -20.64
C LEU A 6 -2.13 -12.23 -21.02
N VAL A 7 -1.12 -11.42 -21.34
CA VAL A 7 0.25 -11.88 -21.55
C VAL A 7 1.06 -11.38 -20.36
N VAL A 8 1.47 -12.31 -19.49
CA VAL A 8 2.52 -12.06 -18.49
C VAL A 8 3.76 -12.80 -18.98
N CYS A 9 4.81 -12.05 -19.29
CA CYS A 9 6.08 -12.60 -19.73
C CYS A 9 7.21 -12.05 -18.86
N LEU A 10 7.68 -12.85 -17.91
CA LEU A 10 9.04 -12.81 -17.38
C LEU A 10 9.50 -14.27 -17.26
N SER A 11 10.44 -14.64 -18.15
CA SER A 11 11.18 -15.91 -18.26
C SER A 11 10.42 -17.23 -17.99
N GLN A 12 10.01 -17.89 -19.08
CA GLN A 12 9.81 -19.34 -19.24
C GLN A 12 8.95 -20.12 -18.21
N VAL A 13 7.88 -19.53 -17.68
CA VAL A 13 6.75 -20.33 -17.18
C VAL A 13 5.47 -19.85 -17.84
N ILE A 14 4.94 -20.66 -18.77
CA ILE A 14 3.62 -20.46 -19.36
C ILE A 14 2.62 -21.00 -18.35
N VAL A 15 1.89 -20.12 -17.67
CA VAL A 15 0.75 -20.52 -16.84
C VAL A 15 -0.42 -20.83 -17.78
N HIS A 16 -0.72 -22.11 -17.95
CA HIS A 16 -1.95 -22.58 -18.58
C HIS A 16 -3.03 -22.67 -17.50
N VAL A 17 -4.03 -21.79 -17.53
CA VAL A 17 -5.27 -22.01 -16.79
C VAL A 17 -6.08 -23.03 -17.59
N HIS A 18 -6.07 -24.29 -17.13
CA HIS A 18 -6.90 -25.34 -17.69
C HIS A 18 -8.27 -25.28 -17.01
N CYS A 19 -9.28 -24.76 -17.71
CA CYS A 19 -10.66 -25.00 -17.34
C CYS A 19 -11.11 -26.25 -18.10
N GLU A 20 -11.31 -27.37 -17.40
CA GLU A 20 -11.95 -28.54 -18.00
C GLU A 20 -13.38 -28.16 -18.43
N GLU A 21 -13.60 -28.12 -19.74
CA GLU A 21 -14.92 -27.91 -20.32
C GLU A 21 -15.80 -29.13 -20.05
N ASN A 22 -16.69 -29.01 -19.05
CA ASN A 22 -18.05 -29.57 -19.07
C ASN A 22 -18.95 -29.11 -17.92
N GLU A 23 -18.49 -28.18 -17.07
CA GLU A 23 -19.38 -27.39 -16.21
C GLU A 23 -19.32 -25.93 -16.64
N GLN A 24 -20.48 -25.27 -16.72
CA GLN A 24 -20.52 -23.81 -16.84
C GLN A 24 -19.63 -23.22 -15.74
N PRO A 25 -18.78 -22.20 -16.01
CA PRO A 25 -17.99 -21.54 -14.98
C PRO A 25 -18.95 -20.79 -14.04
N THR A 26 -19.54 -21.50 -13.09
CA THR A 26 -20.35 -20.96 -12.01
C THR A 26 -19.39 -20.58 -10.89
N THR A 27 -18.69 -19.47 -11.07
CA THR A 27 -18.27 -18.54 -10.00
C THR A 27 -17.43 -17.45 -10.64
N LYS A 28 -18.09 -16.35 -11.00
CA LYS A 28 -17.39 -15.07 -11.04
C LYS A 28 -16.96 -14.81 -9.59
N LEU A 29 -15.66 -14.83 -9.29
CA LEU A 29 -15.15 -14.37 -8.00
C LEU A 29 -15.74 -12.98 -7.73
N GLN A 30 -16.53 -12.85 -6.67
CA GLN A 30 -17.12 -11.59 -6.25
C GLN A 30 -16.19 -10.95 -5.23
N GLY A 31 -15.96 -9.65 -5.39
CA GLY A 31 -15.07 -8.87 -4.53
C GLY A 31 -13.86 -8.28 -5.26
N GLN A 32 -13.03 -7.59 -4.51
CA GLN A 32 -11.78 -6.95 -4.94
C GLN A 32 -10.60 -7.85 -4.57
N ILE A 33 -9.72 -8.15 -5.52
CA ILE A 33 -8.45 -8.85 -5.22
C ILE A 33 -7.57 -7.89 -4.42
N CYS A 34 -7.27 -8.25 -3.17
CA CYS A 34 -6.43 -7.47 -2.26
C CYS A 34 -4.96 -7.85 -2.43
N ALA A 35 -4.68 -9.13 -2.68
CA ALA A 35 -3.33 -9.65 -2.84
C ALA A 35 -3.34 -11.03 -3.49
N TYR A 36 -2.16 -11.46 -3.95
CA TYR A 36 -1.90 -12.78 -4.48
C TYR A 36 -0.48 -13.20 -4.12
N GLY A 37 -0.25 -14.48 -3.85
CA GLY A 37 1.04 -14.99 -3.41
C GLY A 37 0.93 -16.44 -2.93
N ASP A 38 2.05 -17.06 -2.63
CA ASP A 38 2.09 -18.39 -2.01
C ASP A 38 2.01 -18.23 -0.49
N ILE A 39 0.78 -18.17 0.02
CA ILE A 39 0.49 -17.70 1.38
C ILE A 39 0.77 -18.82 2.39
N ASP A 40 0.50 -20.07 2.02
CA ASP A 40 0.76 -21.26 2.85
C ASP A 40 2.01 -22.07 2.46
N ARG A 41 2.80 -21.58 1.51
CA ARG A 41 4.05 -22.21 1.05
C ARG A 41 3.85 -23.57 0.40
N ASP A 42 2.70 -23.80 -0.19
CA ASP A 42 2.41 -25.01 -0.96
C ASP A 42 2.90 -24.92 -2.42
N LEU A 43 3.53 -23.79 -2.79
CA LEU A 43 4.05 -23.44 -4.12
C LEU A 43 2.96 -23.07 -5.14
N ASN A 44 1.70 -22.93 -4.74
CA ASN A 44 0.62 -22.45 -5.58
C ASN A 44 0.38 -20.96 -5.35
N THR A 45 -0.28 -20.31 -6.32
CA THR A 45 -0.68 -18.90 -6.16
C THR A 45 -2.05 -18.84 -5.51
N ASP A 46 -2.07 -18.33 -4.30
CA ASP A 46 -3.29 -18.04 -3.56
C ASP A 46 -3.78 -16.63 -3.86
N LEU A 47 -5.07 -16.40 -3.60
CA LEU A 47 -5.70 -15.09 -3.73
C LEU A 47 -6.27 -14.65 -2.39
N ILE A 48 -6.17 -13.36 -2.08
CA ILE A 48 -7.02 -12.74 -1.06
C ILE A 48 -8.00 -11.83 -1.78
N VAL A 49 -9.29 -12.04 -1.53
CA VAL A 49 -10.38 -11.28 -2.13
C VAL A 49 -11.27 -10.71 -1.02
N GLN A 50 -11.47 -9.40 -1.01
CA GLN A 50 -12.44 -8.74 -0.16
C GLN A 50 -13.79 -8.63 -0.86
N ASP A 51 -14.83 -9.23 -0.27
CA ASP A 51 -16.21 -9.17 -0.73
C ASP A 51 -17.07 -8.49 0.34
N GLY A 52 -17.19 -7.16 0.24
CA GLY A 52 -17.79 -6.34 1.29
C GLY A 52 -16.95 -6.39 2.58
N ASN A 53 -17.57 -6.86 3.68
CA ASN A 53 -16.92 -6.98 4.99
C ASN A 53 -16.34 -8.37 5.26
N VAL A 54 -16.34 -9.25 4.25
CA VAL A 54 -15.79 -10.59 4.33
C VAL A 54 -14.49 -10.62 3.53
N LEU A 55 -13.42 -11.04 4.18
CA LEU A 55 -12.17 -11.33 3.48
C LEU A 55 -12.09 -12.83 3.23
N LYS A 56 -12.11 -13.20 1.96
CA LYS A 56 -11.95 -14.57 1.50
C LYS A 56 -10.51 -14.75 1.08
N VAL A 57 -9.76 -15.50 1.87
CA VAL A 57 -8.53 -16.11 1.36
C VAL A 57 -9.00 -17.28 0.51
N TYR A 58 -8.48 -17.38 -0.70
CA TYR A 58 -8.60 -18.51 -1.58
C TYR A 58 -7.19 -19.07 -1.64
N LEU A 59 -6.82 -19.79 -0.59
CA LEU A 59 -5.77 -20.78 -0.77
C LEU A 59 -6.32 -21.82 -1.75
N GLN A 60 -5.46 -22.66 -2.30
CA GLN A 60 -5.97 -23.86 -2.97
C GLN A 60 -6.84 -24.78 -2.04
N ALA A 61 -7.22 -24.39 -0.80
CA ALA A 61 -8.31 -25.00 -0.02
C ALA A 61 -8.90 -24.24 1.23
N TYR A 62 -8.58 -22.97 1.56
CA TYR A 62 -8.89 -22.39 2.89
C TYR A 62 -9.66 -21.07 2.87
N GLU A 63 -10.74 -20.93 3.66
CA GLU A 63 -11.55 -19.70 3.85
C GLU A 63 -11.63 -19.30 5.36
N PHE A 64 -11.61 -17.99 5.66
CA PHE A 64 -11.85 -17.47 7.02
C PHE A 64 -13.34 -17.19 7.27
N ASN A 65 -13.83 -17.46 8.48
CA ASN A 65 -15.23 -17.24 8.88
C ASN A 65 -15.45 -15.90 9.61
N GLU A 66 -14.38 -15.16 9.88
CA GLU A 66 -14.39 -13.86 10.53
C GLU A 66 -14.88 -12.73 9.61
N THR A 67 -15.34 -11.64 10.22
CA THR A 67 -15.65 -10.38 9.52
C THR A 67 -14.63 -9.34 9.91
N PHE A 68 -14.14 -8.60 8.92
CA PHE A 68 -13.02 -7.68 9.09
C PHE A 68 -13.48 -6.23 9.01
N PHE A 69 -12.75 -5.37 9.72
CA PHE A 69 -12.99 -3.93 9.72
C PHE A 69 -12.62 -3.31 8.39
N ASP A 70 -11.48 -3.73 7.84
CA ASP A 70 -10.89 -3.30 6.57
C ASP A 70 -10.11 -4.49 5.95
N GLN A 71 -9.39 -4.23 4.85
CA GLN A 71 -8.47 -5.20 4.24
C GLN A 71 -7.41 -5.65 5.26
N LEU A 72 -7.16 -6.97 5.31
CA LEU A 72 -6.01 -7.49 6.04
C LEU A 72 -4.73 -7.19 5.26
N SER A 73 -3.64 -7.04 6.00
CA SER A 73 -2.30 -6.91 5.45
C SER A 73 -1.60 -8.27 5.46
N ILE A 74 -0.92 -8.57 4.35
CA ILE A 74 -0.10 -9.77 4.19
C ILE A 74 1.37 -9.41 4.34
N MET A 75 2.03 -9.96 5.35
CA MET A 75 3.38 -9.56 5.76
C MET A 75 4.06 -10.76 6.44
N ASP A 76 5.38 -10.90 6.37
CA ASP A 76 6.12 -11.92 7.12
C ASP A 76 6.50 -11.38 8.51
N ILE A 77 5.54 -11.40 9.45
CA ILE A 77 5.68 -10.72 10.75
C ILE A 77 6.44 -11.56 11.78
N ASN A 78 6.78 -12.80 11.50
CA ASN A 78 7.66 -13.62 12.35
C ASN A 78 9.04 -13.89 11.71
N GLY A 79 9.23 -13.51 10.44
CA GLY A 79 10.50 -13.67 9.72
C GLY A 79 10.77 -15.11 9.32
N ASP A 80 9.77 -15.98 9.32
CA ASP A 80 9.94 -17.38 8.92
C ASP A 80 9.83 -17.57 7.40
N GLY A 81 9.44 -16.50 6.68
CA GLY A 81 9.27 -16.38 5.24
C GLY A 81 7.93 -16.89 4.70
N SER A 82 7.00 -17.24 5.57
CA SER A 82 5.60 -17.53 5.22
C SER A 82 4.82 -16.22 5.25
N SER A 83 3.72 -16.15 4.50
CA SER A 83 2.88 -14.97 4.54
C SER A 83 1.95 -15.02 5.74
N ASP A 84 2.08 -14.07 6.65
CA ASP A 84 1.18 -13.93 7.78
C ASP A 84 0.07 -12.92 7.47
N LEU A 85 -0.99 -12.94 8.28
CA LEU A 85 -2.12 -12.04 8.16
C LEU A 85 -2.27 -11.21 9.42
N ILE A 86 -2.30 -9.89 9.26
CA ILE A 86 -2.63 -8.96 10.34
C ILE A 86 -3.68 -7.95 9.92
N GLY A 87 -4.44 -7.46 10.89
CA GLY A 87 -5.42 -6.41 10.67
C GLY A 87 -6.40 -6.32 11.83
N PHE A 88 -7.66 -6.04 11.52
CA PHE A 88 -8.68 -5.79 12.54
C PHE A 88 -9.99 -6.49 12.20
N LEU A 89 -10.58 -7.13 13.20
CA LEU A 89 -11.96 -7.63 13.13
C LEU A 89 -12.95 -6.47 13.08
N ALA A 90 -14.16 -6.69 12.58
CA ALA A 90 -15.20 -5.66 12.43
C ALA A 90 -15.53 -4.89 13.73
N ASN A 91 -15.26 -5.46 14.90
CA ASN A 91 -15.42 -4.80 16.22
C ASN A 91 -14.21 -3.93 16.63
N GLY A 92 -13.17 -3.85 15.79
CA GLY A 92 -11.92 -3.11 16.04
C GLY A 92 -10.85 -3.88 16.81
N THR A 93 -11.08 -5.16 17.14
CA THR A 93 -10.09 -6.00 17.81
C THR A 93 -8.96 -6.36 16.84
N PHE A 94 -7.71 -6.25 17.29
CA PHE A 94 -6.55 -6.66 16.52
C PHE A 94 -6.62 -8.17 16.21
N PHE A 95 -6.38 -8.52 14.96
CA PHE A 95 -6.38 -9.86 14.41
C PHE A 95 -4.99 -10.20 13.88
N CYS A 96 -4.48 -11.38 14.22
CA CYS A 96 -3.16 -11.83 13.81
C CYS A 96 -3.16 -13.34 13.59
N ARG A 97 -2.68 -13.79 12.43
CA ARG A 97 -2.49 -15.20 12.12
C ARG A 97 -1.14 -15.43 11.46
N LEU A 98 -0.36 -16.34 12.02
CA LEU A 98 0.88 -16.81 11.39
C LEU A 98 0.54 -17.89 10.38
N GLY A 99 0.98 -17.69 9.14
CA GLY A 99 0.91 -18.72 8.12
C GLY A 99 1.92 -19.83 8.42
N SER A 100 1.62 -21.05 8.00
CA SER A 100 2.55 -22.17 8.14
C SER A 100 2.48 -23.11 6.96
N ALA A 101 3.58 -23.82 6.72
CA ALA A 101 3.70 -24.84 5.68
C ALA A 101 2.76 -26.06 5.87
N ALA A 102 2.01 -26.12 6.97
CA ALA A 102 0.96 -27.12 7.18
C ALA A 102 -0.43 -26.65 6.70
N ASN A 103 -0.48 -25.55 5.94
CA ASN A 103 -1.69 -24.89 5.46
C ASN A 103 -2.63 -24.49 6.60
N ASP A 104 -2.05 -24.09 7.74
CA ASP A 104 -2.77 -23.59 8.90
C ASP A 104 -2.36 -22.17 9.28
N PHE A 105 -3.27 -21.51 10.01
CA PHE A 105 -3.13 -20.14 10.47
C PHE A 105 -3.23 -20.10 11.99
N LEU A 106 -2.10 -19.85 12.67
CA LEU A 106 -2.02 -19.88 14.13
C LEU A 106 -2.20 -18.48 14.74
N PRO A 107 -3.03 -18.30 15.79
CA PRO A 107 -3.22 -16.99 16.42
C PRO A 107 -1.93 -16.39 17.01
N CYS A 108 -1.66 -15.11 16.72
CA CYS A 108 -0.45 -14.39 17.17
C CYS A 108 -0.71 -13.02 17.81
N GLU A 109 -1.93 -12.73 18.26
CA GLU A 109 -2.25 -11.43 18.87
C GLU A 109 -1.38 -11.14 20.11
N LYS A 110 -0.90 -12.19 20.79
CA LYS A 110 -0.01 -12.10 21.95
C LYS A 110 1.39 -11.61 21.61
N SER A 111 1.81 -11.67 20.34
CA SER A 111 3.10 -11.15 19.88
C SER A 111 3.11 -9.61 19.90
N PHE A 112 1.94 -8.97 19.83
CA PHE A 112 1.78 -7.52 19.93
C PHE A 112 1.28 -7.13 21.33
N ARG A 113 2.11 -7.39 22.35
CA ARG A 113 1.70 -7.21 23.75
C ARG A 113 1.30 -5.77 24.04
N GLY A 114 0.10 -5.61 24.59
CA GLY A 114 -0.44 -4.29 24.96
C GLY A 114 -0.98 -3.48 23.78
N PHE A 115 -1.20 -4.11 22.61
CA PHE A 115 -1.91 -3.46 21.51
C PHE A 115 -3.29 -3.01 21.97
N ASN A 116 -3.50 -1.69 22.04
CA ASN A 116 -4.74 -1.09 22.50
C ASN A 116 -5.01 0.21 21.74
N ALA A 117 -4.98 0.13 20.41
CA ALA A 117 -5.29 1.23 19.53
C ALA A 117 -6.52 0.88 18.70
N LYS A 118 -7.34 1.90 18.40
CA LYS A 118 -8.48 1.74 17.49
C LYS A 118 -7.98 1.88 16.06
N PRO A 119 -8.41 1.02 15.11
CA PRO A 119 -8.02 1.16 13.72
C PRO A 119 -8.57 2.46 13.10
N TYR A 120 -7.83 2.99 12.13
CA TYR A 120 -8.29 4.07 11.27
C TYR A 120 -8.84 3.48 9.96
N GLU A 121 -10.08 3.86 9.61
CA GLU A 121 -10.81 3.32 8.45
C GLU A 121 -10.06 3.55 7.14
N GLY A 122 -9.93 2.49 6.34
CA GLY A 122 -9.30 2.50 5.03
C GLY A 122 -7.79 2.69 5.08
N PHE A 123 -7.13 2.68 6.23
CA PHE A 123 -5.68 2.85 6.26
C PHE A 123 -4.96 1.57 5.83
N LEU A 124 -4.06 1.68 4.86
CA LEU A 124 -3.18 0.59 4.42
C LEU A 124 -1.98 0.48 5.37
N HIS A 125 -1.90 -0.59 6.16
CA HIS A 125 -0.77 -0.80 7.08
C HIS A 125 0.53 -1.03 6.31
N GLY A 126 1.65 -0.53 6.86
CA GLY A 126 2.97 -0.67 6.27
C GLY A 126 3.80 -1.78 6.91
N PHE A 127 4.68 -2.41 6.13
CA PHE A 127 5.74 -3.29 6.62
C PHE A 127 7.04 -2.90 5.95
N VAL A 128 7.86 -2.16 6.69
CA VAL A 128 8.96 -1.39 6.11
C VAL A 128 10.01 -1.09 7.17
N ASP A 129 11.28 -1.19 6.80
CA ASP A 129 12.40 -0.80 7.65
C ASP A 129 12.58 0.72 7.60
N ILE A 130 12.15 1.40 8.66
CA ILE A 130 12.30 2.86 8.82
C ILE A 130 13.43 3.22 9.79
N THR A 131 14.10 2.22 10.37
CA THR A 131 15.18 2.40 11.34
C THR A 131 16.56 2.18 10.73
N GLY A 132 16.63 1.50 9.59
CA GLY A 132 17.85 1.06 8.94
C GLY A 132 18.53 -0.11 9.64
N ASP A 133 17.81 -0.86 10.48
CA ASP A 133 18.36 -2.01 11.22
C ASP A 133 18.23 -3.34 10.45
N LEU A 134 17.77 -3.28 9.19
CA LEU A 134 17.48 -4.41 8.31
C LEU A 134 16.31 -5.28 8.78
N SER A 135 15.55 -4.83 9.78
CA SER A 135 14.27 -5.39 10.20
C SER A 135 13.15 -4.45 9.83
N ALA A 136 12.08 -4.98 9.24
CA ALA A 136 10.91 -4.16 8.94
C ALA A 136 10.08 -3.91 10.21
N GLU A 137 9.64 -2.66 10.39
CA GLU A 137 8.60 -2.29 11.34
C GLU A 137 7.21 -2.55 10.75
N VAL A 138 6.23 -2.82 11.62
CA VAL A 138 4.82 -2.74 11.24
C VAL A 138 4.29 -1.35 11.56
N ILE A 139 3.77 -0.66 10.55
CA ILE A 139 3.19 0.68 10.67
C ILE A 139 1.67 0.60 10.62
N PHE A 140 1.03 0.73 11.77
CA PHE A 140 -0.43 0.74 11.87
C PHE A 140 -1.00 2.15 11.76
N GLY A 141 -2.07 2.30 10.98
CA GLY A 141 -2.93 3.47 11.00
C GLY A 141 -3.99 3.32 12.07
N THR A 142 -3.92 4.18 13.07
CA THR A 142 -4.78 4.12 14.25
C THR A 142 -5.44 5.48 14.50
N LYS A 143 -6.43 5.51 15.38
CA LYS A 143 -7.04 6.74 15.85
C LYS A 143 -6.32 7.27 17.09
N ASP A 144 -6.03 8.57 17.08
CA ASP A 144 -5.65 9.28 18.29
C ASP A 144 -6.87 9.57 19.20
N LYS A 145 -6.65 10.32 20.30
CA LYS A 145 -7.71 10.67 21.27
C LYS A 145 -8.85 11.51 20.69
N ASN A 146 -8.63 12.13 19.52
CA ASN A 146 -9.57 13.00 18.82
C ASN A 146 -10.08 12.34 17.51
N ASP A 147 -9.96 11.02 17.39
CA ASP A 147 -10.34 10.23 16.21
C ASP A 147 -9.59 10.59 14.92
N ARG A 148 -8.42 11.21 15.02
CA ARG A 148 -7.56 11.57 13.87
C ARG A 148 -6.58 10.44 13.57
N LEU A 149 -6.10 10.39 12.32
CA LEU A 149 -5.08 9.45 11.91
C LEU A 149 -3.80 9.64 12.75
N LYS A 150 -3.30 8.52 13.28
CA LYS A 150 -2.01 8.40 13.96
C LYS A 150 -1.30 7.16 13.45
N LEU A 151 -0.06 7.34 13.02
CA LEU A 151 0.81 6.24 12.64
C LEU A 151 1.49 5.68 13.90
N GLN A 152 1.38 4.37 14.12
CA GLN A 152 2.08 3.67 15.20
C GLN A 152 3.09 2.69 14.62
N ALA A 153 4.38 2.94 14.86
CA ALA A 153 5.45 2.03 14.52
C ALA A 153 5.65 0.97 15.61
N TRP A 154 5.56 -0.29 15.22
CA TRP A 154 5.87 -1.43 16.05
C TRP A 154 7.17 -2.04 15.54
N GLN A 155 8.17 -2.10 16.42
CA GLN A 155 9.48 -2.67 16.12
C GLN A 155 9.55 -4.13 16.57
N ARG A 156 10.19 -4.96 15.75
CA ARG A 156 10.43 -6.36 16.05
C ARG A 156 11.50 -6.48 17.15
N ILE A 157 11.17 -7.16 18.23
CA ILE A 157 12.13 -7.49 19.29
C ILE A 157 12.67 -8.92 19.12
N SER A 158 11.82 -9.82 18.66
CA SER A 158 12.15 -11.19 18.27
C SER A 158 11.11 -11.71 17.29
N ASN A 159 11.24 -12.96 16.83
CA ASN A 159 10.25 -13.57 15.92
C ASN A 159 8.84 -13.62 16.54
N ASP A 160 8.74 -13.65 17.87
CA ASP A 160 7.46 -13.78 18.58
C ASP A 160 7.06 -12.55 19.41
N ASP A 161 7.80 -11.43 19.31
CA ASP A 161 7.55 -10.27 20.18
C ASP A 161 7.79 -8.95 19.46
N TRP A 162 6.78 -8.09 19.53
CA TRP A 162 6.72 -6.77 18.92
C TRP A 162 6.49 -5.71 19.99
N LYS A 163 7.13 -4.55 19.82
CA LYS A 163 7.03 -3.43 20.75
C LYS A 163 6.62 -2.15 20.03
N TYR A 164 5.59 -1.49 20.53
CA TYR A 164 5.26 -0.14 20.10
C TYR A 164 6.35 0.85 20.52
N VAL A 165 6.87 1.62 19.56
CA VAL A 165 7.92 2.64 19.79
C VAL A 165 7.42 4.01 19.33
N PRO A 166 6.82 4.82 20.23
CA PRO A 166 6.23 6.12 19.88
C PRO A 166 7.21 7.15 19.31
N SER A 167 8.51 6.99 19.56
CA SER A 167 9.54 7.94 19.12
C SER A 167 9.96 7.76 17.66
N LEU A 168 9.58 6.65 17.00
CA LEU A 168 9.96 6.41 15.61
C LEU A 168 9.17 7.28 14.62
N ILE A 169 7.92 7.61 14.95
CA ILE A 169 7.06 8.46 14.11
C ILE A 169 6.35 9.49 14.99
N GLY A 170 6.57 10.78 14.70
CA GLY A 170 5.90 11.88 15.39
C GLY A 170 4.43 12.01 15.00
N ASP A 171 3.65 12.67 15.85
CA ASP A 171 2.24 12.94 15.56
C ASP A 171 2.09 13.80 14.29
N LEU A 172 1.11 13.44 13.44
CA LEU A 172 0.83 14.16 12.20
C LEU A 172 0.43 15.62 12.49
N PRO A 173 0.85 16.60 11.66
CA PRO A 173 0.43 17.99 11.78
C PRO A 173 -1.10 18.12 11.76
N VAL A 174 -1.63 19.09 12.51
CA VAL A 174 -3.08 19.28 12.65
C VAL A 174 -3.45 20.64 12.10
N GLU A 175 -4.17 20.63 10.98
CA GLU A 175 -4.59 21.84 10.29
C GLU A 175 -6.06 21.72 9.90
N SER A 176 -6.83 22.79 10.12
CA SER A 176 -8.28 22.77 9.87
C SER A 176 -8.59 22.64 8.38
N GLY A 177 -9.54 21.76 8.03
CA GLY A 177 -9.93 21.52 6.64
C GLY A 177 -8.92 20.71 5.83
N LYS A 178 -7.93 20.08 6.48
CA LYS A 178 -6.95 19.22 5.83
C LYS A 178 -7.19 17.75 6.18
N TYR A 179 -6.88 16.88 5.23
CA TYR A 179 -6.99 15.43 5.35
C TYR A 179 -5.68 14.76 4.91
N TYR A 180 -5.59 13.46 5.15
CA TYR A 180 -4.43 12.65 4.79
C TYR A 180 -4.84 11.51 3.87
N GLY A 181 -4.04 11.28 2.83
CA GLY A 181 -4.16 10.13 1.93
C GLY A 181 -3.43 8.90 2.46
N ALA A 182 -3.27 7.89 1.61
CA ALA A 182 -2.46 6.71 1.92
C ALA A 182 -0.99 7.09 2.16
N ALA A 183 -0.34 6.46 3.14
CA ALA A 183 1.08 6.64 3.39
C ALA A 183 1.92 6.06 2.24
N LEU A 184 3.06 6.69 1.99
CA LEU A 184 4.06 6.34 1.00
C LEU A 184 5.36 6.04 1.74
N PHE A 185 6.06 4.99 1.33
CA PHE A 185 7.32 4.58 1.95
C PHE A 185 8.40 4.47 0.87
N ALA A 186 9.37 5.38 0.89
CA ALA A 186 10.50 5.38 -0.03
C ALA A 186 11.64 6.23 0.53
N ASP A 187 12.86 5.95 0.09
CA ASP A 187 14.04 6.79 0.36
C ASP A 187 14.04 7.99 -0.59
N PHE A 188 13.29 9.04 -0.23
CA PHE A 188 13.02 10.16 -1.13
C PHE A 188 14.23 11.07 -1.31
N ASP A 189 15.13 11.14 -0.33
CA ASP A 189 16.34 11.96 -0.41
C ASP A 189 17.63 11.18 -0.76
N ALA A 190 17.50 9.85 -0.93
CA ALA A 190 18.56 8.90 -1.24
C ALA A 190 19.65 8.82 -0.15
N ASP A 191 19.26 8.93 1.13
CA ASP A 191 20.16 8.82 2.27
C ASP A 191 20.38 7.38 2.77
N GLY A 192 19.70 6.40 2.14
CA GLY A 192 19.75 4.98 2.46
C GLY A 192 18.77 4.54 3.53
N LEU A 193 17.92 5.43 4.06
CA LEU A 193 16.83 5.11 4.98
C LEU A 193 15.48 5.39 4.31
N VAL A 194 14.47 4.60 4.66
CA VAL A 194 13.13 4.82 4.14
C VAL A 194 12.45 5.98 4.88
N ASP A 195 12.00 6.99 4.13
CA ASP A 195 11.16 8.06 4.63
C ASP A 195 9.67 7.70 4.54
N ILE A 196 8.84 8.43 5.29
CA ILE A 196 7.38 8.32 5.23
C ILE A 196 6.79 9.58 4.61
N GLY A 197 6.22 9.46 3.42
CA GLY A 197 5.40 10.50 2.80
C GLY A 197 3.92 10.28 3.09
N ILE A 198 3.15 11.35 3.28
CA ILE A 198 1.68 11.25 3.32
C ILE A 198 1.07 12.42 2.52
N PRO A 199 0.19 12.14 1.53
CA PRO A 199 -0.49 13.19 0.78
C PRO A 199 -1.27 14.10 1.71
N TRP A 200 -1.03 15.40 1.59
CA TRP A 200 -1.69 16.42 2.37
C TRP A 200 -2.87 16.96 1.56
N CYS A 201 -4.05 16.42 1.83
CA CYS A 201 -5.22 16.58 0.99
C CYS A 201 -6.02 17.83 1.39
N ALA A 202 -6.51 18.56 0.38
CA ALA A 202 -7.39 19.71 0.54
C ALA A 202 -8.86 19.31 0.75
N ASP A 203 -9.20 18.05 0.49
CA ASP A 203 -10.55 17.48 0.65
C ASP A 203 -10.50 16.05 1.20
N ALA A 204 -11.64 15.56 1.70
CA ALA A 204 -11.75 14.25 2.36
C ALA A 204 -11.59 13.05 1.41
N SER A 205 -11.83 13.24 0.11
CA SER A 205 -11.67 12.22 -0.92
C SER A 205 -10.25 12.20 -1.48
N CYS A 206 -9.40 13.12 -1.05
CA CYS A 206 -8.06 13.37 -1.57
C CYS A 206 -8.01 13.54 -3.10
N THR A 207 -8.99 14.22 -3.69
CA THR A 207 -8.95 14.55 -5.13
C THR A 207 -8.06 15.76 -5.42
N LYS A 208 -7.77 16.58 -4.40
CA LYS A 208 -6.81 17.67 -4.44
C LYS A 208 -5.82 17.55 -3.30
N ILE A 209 -4.55 17.81 -3.59
CA ILE A 209 -3.48 17.87 -2.60
C ILE A 209 -2.84 19.25 -2.58
N ASP A 210 -2.38 19.68 -1.41
CA ASP A 210 -1.54 20.88 -1.25
C ASP A 210 -0.05 20.54 -1.24
N GLY A 211 0.29 19.25 -1.16
CA GLY A 211 1.65 18.73 -1.16
C GLY A 211 1.72 17.40 -0.44
N ILE A 212 2.91 17.03 0.01
CA ILE A 212 3.17 15.80 0.76
C ILE A 212 3.82 16.20 2.09
N LYS A 213 3.30 15.70 3.22
CA LYS A 213 4.03 15.79 4.49
C LYS A 213 5.02 14.63 4.53
N MET A 214 6.29 14.92 4.74
CA MET A 214 7.36 13.92 4.81
C MET A 214 7.91 13.81 6.22
N TRP A 215 8.09 12.60 6.70
CA TRP A 215 8.78 12.30 7.94
C TRP A 215 10.11 11.65 7.63
N ASN A 216 11.17 12.33 8.04
CA ASN A 216 12.53 11.79 8.04
C ASN A 216 12.92 11.44 9.49
N GLY A 217 13.27 10.19 9.73
CA GLY A 217 13.60 9.67 11.06
C GLY A 217 14.81 10.34 11.72
N ARG A 218 15.76 10.88 10.93
CA ARG A 218 16.94 11.60 11.45
C ARG A 218 16.58 13.01 11.93
N ILE A 219 15.69 13.70 11.22
CA ILE A 219 15.27 15.06 11.56
C ILE A 219 14.25 15.04 12.71
N GLY A 220 13.37 14.04 12.73
CA GLY A 220 12.35 13.90 13.78
C GLY A 220 11.25 14.95 13.72
N THR A 221 11.01 15.55 12.54
CA THR A 221 9.92 16.51 12.30
C THR A 221 9.28 16.30 10.94
N TRP A 222 7.96 16.48 10.85
CA TRP A 222 7.24 16.48 9.58
C TRP A 222 7.60 17.73 8.75
N GLN A 223 8.14 17.50 7.56
CA GLN A 223 8.45 18.51 6.57
C GLN A 223 7.35 18.61 5.51
N HIS A 224 7.28 19.74 4.82
CA HIS A 224 6.34 19.94 3.72
C HIS A 224 7.10 19.89 2.39
N LEU A 225 6.74 18.92 1.56
CA LEU A 225 7.20 18.77 0.19
C LEU A 225 6.15 19.36 -0.75
N SER A 226 6.54 20.37 -1.51
CA SER A 226 5.69 20.96 -2.53
C SER A 226 5.63 20.06 -3.76
N VAL A 227 4.43 19.90 -4.31
CA VAL A 227 4.17 19.19 -5.56
C VAL A 227 3.67 20.21 -6.58
N THR A 228 4.33 20.29 -7.73
CA THR A 228 4.01 21.26 -8.79
C THR A 228 3.55 20.57 -10.08
N GLY A 229 2.69 21.24 -10.84
CA GLY A 229 2.15 20.74 -12.11
C GLY A 229 0.87 19.90 -11.98
N LEU A 230 0.30 19.81 -10.77
CA LEU A 230 -1.04 19.26 -10.52
C LEU A 230 -2.11 20.37 -10.36
N GLU A 231 -1.75 21.64 -10.60
CA GLU A 231 -2.66 22.75 -10.38
C GLU A 231 -3.85 22.69 -11.34
N GLY A 232 -5.07 22.62 -10.78
CA GLY A 232 -6.31 22.54 -11.57
C GLY A 232 -6.69 21.12 -12.01
N SER A 233 -5.86 20.13 -11.72
CA SER A 233 -6.12 18.71 -11.96
C SER A 233 -6.92 18.08 -10.80
N GLU A 234 -7.78 17.12 -11.11
CA GLU A 234 -8.45 16.28 -10.11
C GLU A 234 -7.82 14.88 -10.08
N LEU A 235 -7.24 14.51 -8.95
CA LEU A 235 -6.65 13.20 -8.74
C LEU A 235 -7.75 12.14 -8.58
N VAL A 236 -7.48 10.95 -9.12
CA VAL A 236 -8.31 9.78 -8.89
C VAL A 236 -7.90 9.14 -7.58
N SER A 237 -8.84 9.10 -6.64
CA SER A 237 -8.68 8.47 -5.33
C SER A 237 -10.01 7.80 -4.96
N ASN A 238 -9.94 6.71 -4.22
CA ASN A 238 -11.11 5.99 -3.68
C ASN A 238 -10.93 5.79 -2.17
N LYS A 239 -11.86 6.31 -1.37
CA LYS A 239 -11.86 6.16 0.09
C LYS A 239 -11.93 4.70 0.51
N GLY A 240 -12.72 3.88 -0.20
CA GLY A 240 -12.83 2.44 0.07
C GLY A 240 -11.57 1.65 -0.24
N GLU A 241 -10.62 2.24 -0.98
CA GLU A 241 -9.31 1.68 -1.32
C GLU A 241 -8.18 2.46 -0.62
N GLY A 242 -8.51 3.12 0.49
CA GLY A 242 -7.55 3.80 1.36
C GLY A 242 -7.01 5.13 0.88
N ASN A 243 -7.69 5.79 -0.06
CA ASN A 243 -7.26 7.07 -0.63
C ASN A 243 -5.83 7.02 -1.19
N VAL A 244 -5.50 5.95 -1.93
CA VAL A 244 -4.24 5.87 -2.67
C VAL A 244 -4.28 6.84 -3.84
N VAL A 245 -3.38 7.82 -3.82
CA VAL A 245 -3.31 8.88 -4.83
C VAL A 245 -2.04 8.80 -5.68
N PHE A 246 -0.95 8.33 -5.07
CA PHE A 246 0.35 8.17 -5.70
C PHE A 246 0.83 6.74 -5.59
N ARG A 247 1.57 6.29 -6.60
CA ARG A 247 2.41 5.10 -6.55
C ARG A 247 3.85 5.56 -6.69
N VAL A 248 4.73 5.07 -5.82
CA VAL A 248 6.13 5.48 -5.78
C VAL A 248 7.00 4.44 -6.48
N GLY A 249 8.01 4.90 -7.21
CA GLY A 249 8.99 4.06 -7.90
C GLY A 249 9.90 4.92 -8.76
N ASP A 250 11.08 4.41 -9.13
CA ASP A 250 11.98 5.11 -10.05
C ASP A 250 11.48 4.92 -11.50
N PHE A 251 10.69 5.87 -12.00
CA PHE A 251 10.06 5.81 -13.32
C PHE A 251 10.88 6.52 -14.40
N SER A 252 11.70 7.50 -14.00
CA SER A 252 12.65 8.20 -14.86
C SER A 252 13.98 7.43 -15.05
N LEU A 253 14.24 6.43 -14.20
CA LEU A 253 15.47 5.64 -14.13
C LEU A 253 16.70 6.49 -13.75
N ASP A 254 16.51 7.47 -12.89
CA ASP A 254 17.55 8.41 -12.46
C ASP A 254 18.17 8.05 -11.09
N GLY A 255 17.66 7.00 -10.45
CA GLY A 255 18.10 6.52 -9.14
C GLY A 255 17.34 7.16 -7.98
N TYR A 256 16.32 7.96 -8.21
CA TYR A 256 15.46 8.56 -7.19
C TYR A 256 14.02 8.06 -7.29
N PRO A 257 13.30 7.90 -6.17
CA PRO A 257 11.89 7.52 -6.22
C PRO A 257 11.02 8.65 -6.77
N ASP A 258 10.47 8.43 -7.95
CA ASP A 258 9.43 9.25 -8.59
C ASP A 258 8.03 8.82 -8.13
N MET A 259 7.01 9.48 -8.67
CA MET A 259 5.61 9.17 -8.40
C MET A 259 4.79 9.08 -9.68
N ILE A 260 3.77 8.22 -9.68
CA ILE A 260 2.70 8.24 -10.67
C ILE A 260 1.38 8.55 -9.99
N ALA A 261 0.60 9.44 -10.61
CA ALA A 261 -0.77 9.74 -10.24
C ALA A 261 -1.72 9.52 -11.42
N LEU A 262 -2.97 9.19 -11.12
CA LEU A 262 -4.04 9.17 -12.11
C LEU A 262 -4.84 10.46 -12.01
N VAL A 263 -5.02 11.14 -13.14
CA VAL A 263 -5.71 12.43 -13.19
C VAL A 263 -6.96 12.37 -14.07
N ARG A 264 -8.06 12.95 -13.58
CA ARG A 264 -9.31 13.13 -14.34
C ARG A 264 -9.21 14.37 -15.22
N GLU A 265 -8.61 14.22 -16.39
CA GLU A 265 -8.87 15.10 -17.53
C GLU A 265 -9.95 14.48 -18.45
N LYS A 266 -10.28 15.10 -19.58
CA LYS A 266 -11.26 14.56 -20.56
C LYS A 266 -10.95 13.10 -20.98
N THR A 267 -9.71 12.66 -20.80
CA THR A 267 -9.29 11.25 -20.76
C THR A 267 -8.53 11.05 -19.44
N GLN A 268 -8.80 9.96 -18.71
CA GLN A 268 -7.99 9.61 -17.55
C GLN A 268 -6.55 9.37 -18.00
N ASN A 269 -5.63 10.24 -17.61
CA ASN A 269 -4.23 10.17 -18.04
C ASN A 269 -3.35 9.88 -16.83
N PRO A 270 -2.46 8.87 -16.90
CA PRO A 270 -1.39 8.74 -15.93
C PRO A 270 -0.42 9.91 -16.10
N MET A 271 -0.04 10.53 -14.98
CA MET A 271 0.97 11.56 -14.90
C MET A 271 2.15 11.04 -14.08
N ILE A 272 3.37 11.21 -14.61
CA ILE A 272 4.60 10.97 -13.86
C ILE A 272 5.03 12.29 -13.22
N LEU A 273 5.37 12.23 -11.95
CA LEU A 273 5.99 13.31 -11.20
C LEU A 273 7.40 12.88 -10.81
N GLU A 274 8.38 13.65 -11.25
CA GLU A 274 9.81 13.42 -11.04
C GLU A 274 10.26 14.04 -9.72
N ASN A 275 11.11 13.32 -8.98
CA ASN A 275 11.73 13.76 -7.74
C ASN A 275 13.06 14.48 -8.02
N VAL A 276 13.02 15.81 -8.05
CA VAL A 276 14.17 16.63 -8.42
C VAL A 276 14.83 17.31 -7.21
N PRO A 277 16.15 17.59 -7.25
CA PRO A 277 16.80 18.44 -6.25
C PRO A 277 16.10 19.78 -6.12
N CYS A 278 15.87 20.23 -4.89
CA CYS A 278 15.26 21.53 -4.69
C CYS A 278 16.30 22.65 -4.85
N THR A 279 16.12 23.52 -5.85
CA THR A 279 17.03 24.64 -6.13
C THR A 279 16.69 25.91 -5.35
N ASP A 280 15.42 26.06 -4.91
CA ASP A 280 14.89 27.28 -4.29
C ASP A 280 14.18 27.04 -2.92
N CYS A 281 14.48 25.93 -2.24
CA CYS A 281 13.88 25.62 -0.95
C CYS A 281 14.45 26.51 0.18
N ILE A 282 13.56 27.23 0.88
CA ILE A 282 13.91 28.05 2.06
C ILE A 282 13.96 27.18 3.35
N SER A 283 13.43 25.96 3.30
CA SER A 283 13.37 24.99 4.41
C SER A 283 14.47 23.92 4.32
N ASN A 284 14.66 23.12 5.38
CA ASN A 284 15.57 21.95 5.44
C ASN A 284 15.17 20.79 4.50
N VAL A 285 14.46 21.07 3.40
CA VAL A 285 13.99 20.08 2.43
C VAL A 285 14.98 20.06 1.27
N SER A 286 15.53 18.88 0.97
CA SER A 286 16.55 18.70 -0.09
C SER A 286 15.95 18.47 -1.48
N ARG A 287 14.67 18.09 -1.56
CA ARG A 287 14.00 17.60 -2.77
C ARG A 287 12.65 18.28 -3.02
N SER A 288 12.16 18.19 -4.25
CA SER A 288 10.83 18.67 -4.66
C SER A 288 10.28 17.77 -5.76
N VAL A 289 8.95 17.71 -5.88
CA VAL A 289 8.31 16.86 -6.91
C VAL A 289 7.69 17.73 -8.00
N ILE A 290 8.10 17.49 -9.23
CA ILE A 290 7.66 18.25 -10.41
C ILE A 290 7.01 17.33 -11.44
N THR A 291 6.02 17.82 -12.17
CA THR A 291 5.42 17.02 -13.25
C THR A 291 6.38 16.90 -14.43
N PHE A 292 6.71 15.68 -14.84
CA PHE A 292 7.60 15.40 -15.98
C PHE A 292 6.84 15.29 -17.31
N GLY A 293 5.63 14.71 -17.30
CA GLY A 293 4.79 14.61 -18.49
C GLY A 293 3.62 13.63 -18.40
N PHE A 294 2.83 13.57 -19.48
CA PHE A 294 1.74 12.61 -19.65
C PHE A 294 2.26 11.31 -20.26
N ILE A 295 1.84 10.16 -19.73
CA ILE A 295 2.05 8.90 -20.43
C ILE A 295 0.98 8.75 -21.52
N LEU A 296 1.34 9.04 -22.77
CA LEU A 296 0.55 8.67 -23.93
C LEU A 296 0.75 7.17 -24.22
N ILE A 297 -0.01 6.30 -23.54
CA ILE A 297 -0.08 4.88 -23.92
C ILE A 297 -0.91 4.78 -25.21
N ARG A 298 -0.26 5.01 -26.35
CA ARG A 298 -0.87 4.75 -27.66
C ARG A 298 -0.65 3.27 -27.99
N ILE A 299 -1.56 2.41 -27.56
CA ILE A 299 -1.60 1.01 -28.03
C ILE A 299 -1.86 1.08 -29.54
N GLN A 300 -0.84 0.86 -30.38
CA GLN A 300 -1.04 0.71 -31.82
C GLN A 300 -1.76 -0.61 -32.09
N PRO A 301 -2.97 -0.63 -32.65
CA PRO A 301 -3.72 -1.87 -32.89
C PRO A 301 -3.17 -2.72 -34.05
N SER A 302 -2.11 -2.27 -34.75
CA SER A 302 -1.77 -2.76 -36.09
C SER A 302 -0.71 -3.88 -36.15
N LEU A 303 -0.31 -4.49 -35.03
CA LEU A 303 0.69 -5.58 -35.04
C LEU A 303 0.11 -7.00 -35.00
N PHE A 304 -1.22 -7.17 -35.06
CA PHE A 304 -1.86 -8.47 -35.19
C PHE A 304 -2.79 -8.55 -36.41
N THR A 305 -2.21 -8.55 -37.61
CA THR A 305 -2.83 -9.17 -38.79
C THR A 305 -1.97 -10.36 -39.20
N ARG A 306 -2.43 -11.58 -38.86
CA ARG A 306 -1.85 -12.83 -39.33
C ARG A 306 -2.13 -12.96 -40.84
N SER A 307 -1.07 -13.18 -41.62
CA SER A 307 -1.10 -14.00 -42.83
C SER A 307 -1.11 -15.48 -42.44
#